data_AF-A0A0F8D073-F1
#
_entry.id   AF-A0A0F8D073-F1
#
_cell.length_a   1.000
_cell.length_b   1.000
_cell.length_c   1.000
_cell.angle_alpha   90.00
_cell.angle_beta   90.00
_cell.angle_gamma   90.00
#
_symmetry.space_group_name_H-M   'P 1'
#
loop_
_entity.id
_entity.type
_entity.pdbx_description
1 polymer ?
#
loop_
_entity_poly.entity_id
_entity_poly.type
_entity_poly.pdbx_seq_one_letter_code
_entity_poly.pdbx_strand_id
1 'polypeptide(L)'
;MEDSFQGVLKGQKIAYFSMEIGLRNEIPTYAGGLGVLAGDTIRSASDLNIPLVAVTLVSNKGYFRQSLDASGSQTEQTEEWDPSHLMTKMQQEVSVKIQDRDVKIQAWHYNCKSLTGGCVPIIFLDTNVEGNSWEDRGITDFLYGGEHPYRLRQEIVLGIGGVRMLEALGFKIRKYHMNEGHSSLLALELLKRNGKDPTKVKDLCIFTTHTPVEAGHDKFDYGLVEDLIRDKNEVEILRRFGGADRFNTSLFALNLSNYVNGVTKRHSRVSSELFPGYSIQAITNGVHSYTWTSPFFRQLFDRYLPGWANEPELLVRIGGIPDDEIWEAHWNAKKALIDEVNKRTDAGMDYETLTIGFARRMTEYKRATLILSDLERLRKVNRRGRIQLIFAGKAHPHDEAGKQLIRDIFKTIETLRNEIKIVFLENYDMDLAAKMVSGVDLWLNTPTRPYEASGTSGMKAAHNGVVNFSILDGWWIEGWIEGVTGWSIGPQLEEHLSVEEARLSELDDLYNKLYYIIVPMYYDRKDEWFKLINNSIGMVAYYFNSHRMMRRYVTHAYL
;
A
#
# COMPACT_ATOMS: atom_id res chain seq x y z
N MET A 1 -20.76 23.21 13.05
CA MET A 1 -19.72 24.25 12.79
C MET A 1 -18.31 23.66 12.66
N GLU A 2 -18.02 22.49 13.24
CA GLU A 2 -16.71 21.80 13.09
C GLU A 2 -16.52 21.09 11.73
N ASP A 3 -17.61 20.71 11.06
CA ASP A 3 -17.59 20.05 9.75
C ASP A 3 -17.33 20.97 8.54
N SER A 4 -17.19 22.28 8.77
CA SER A 4 -16.94 23.24 7.69
C SER A 4 -15.44 23.32 7.37
N PHE A 5 -15.08 23.76 6.15
CA PHE A 5 -13.68 24.00 5.79
C PHE A 5 -12.97 24.94 6.80
N GLN A 6 -13.70 25.90 7.37
CA GLN A 6 -13.18 26.78 8.43
C GLN A 6 -12.81 26.05 9.73
N GLY A 7 -13.49 24.96 10.05
CA GLY A 7 -13.16 24.10 11.20
C GLY A 7 -11.80 23.44 11.04
N VAL A 8 -11.52 22.90 9.84
CA VAL A 8 -10.27 22.19 9.57
C VAL A 8 -9.06 23.13 9.48
N LEU A 9 -9.24 24.44 9.26
CA LEU A 9 -8.13 25.42 9.25
C LEU A 9 -7.59 25.78 10.65
N LYS A 10 -8.27 25.38 11.73
CA LYS A 10 -7.85 25.72 13.09
C LYS A 10 -6.55 25.03 13.49
N GLY A 11 -5.65 25.79 14.12
CA GLY A 11 -4.38 25.30 14.68
C GLY A 11 -3.28 25.07 13.64
N GLN A 12 -2.11 24.64 14.11
CA GLN A 12 -1.04 24.18 13.21
C GLN A 12 -1.31 22.74 12.77
N LYS A 13 -0.96 22.42 11.52
CA LYS A 13 -1.16 21.11 10.91
C LYS A 13 0.13 20.42 10.53
N ILE A 14 0.06 19.10 10.40
CA ILE A 14 1.05 18.29 9.70
C ILE A 14 0.56 18.10 8.26
N ALA A 15 1.36 18.51 7.28
CA ALA A 15 1.02 18.33 5.88
C ALA A 15 1.61 17.01 5.38
N TYR A 16 0.75 16.05 5.04
CA TYR A 16 1.14 14.73 4.56
C TYR A 16 0.99 14.67 3.04
N PHE A 17 2.10 14.57 2.33
CA PHE A 17 2.14 14.55 0.87
C PHE A 17 2.33 13.14 0.37
N SER A 18 1.46 12.69 -0.54
CA SER A 18 1.63 11.42 -1.23
C SER A 18 1.12 11.48 -2.67
N MET A 19 1.82 10.77 -3.56
CA MET A 19 1.41 10.64 -4.96
C MET A 19 0.09 9.86 -5.10
N GLU A 20 -0.22 8.97 -4.17
CA GLU A 20 -1.44 8.17 -4.17
C GLU A 20 -2.10 8.11 -2.80
N ILE A 21 -3.44 8.07 -2.78
CA ILE A 21 -4.26 7.88 -1.58
C ILE A 21 -5.45 6.98 -1.91
N GLY A 22 -5.57 5.83 -1.22
CA GLY A 22 -6.64 4.85 -1.38
C GLY A 22 -7.71 4.95 -0.29
N LEU A 23 -8.79 5.69 -0.57
CA LEU A 23 -9.88 5.93 0.39
C LEU A 23 -11.09 5.02 0.17
N ARG A 24 -11.50 4.89 -1.09
CA ARG A 24 -12.67 4.14 -1.54
C ARG A 24 -12.57 3.96 -3.06
N ASN A 25 -13.24 2.96 -3.60
CA ASN A 25 -13.17 2.62 -5.02
C ASN A 25 -13.66 3.75 -5.94
N GLU A 26 -14.60 4.59 -5.48
CA GLU A 26 -15.15 5.72 -6.24
C GLU A 26 -14.18 6.92 -6.33
N ILE A 27 -13.04 6.87 -5.64
CA ILE A 27 -11.96 7.86 -5.72
C ILE A 27 -10.69 7.10 -6.17
N PRO A 28 -10.49 6.92 -7.49
CA PRO A 28 -9.46 6.04 -8.06
C PRO A 28 -8.04 6.64 -8.04
N THR A 29 -7.64 7.24 -6.92
CA THR A 29 -6.36 7.96 -6.74
C THR A 29 -5.26 7.07 -6.15
N TYR A 30 -5.31 5.75 -6.40
CA TYR A 30 -4.30 4.81 -5.95
C TYR A 30 -4.06 3.67 -6.94
N ALA A 31 -2.84 3.13 -6.92
CA ALA A 31 -2.39 2.01 -7.75
C ALA A 31 -1.99 0.79 -6.91
N GLY A 32 -1.57 0.99 -5.66
CA GLY A 32 -1.06 -0.12 -4.86
C GLY A 32 -0.97 0.10 -3.35
N GLY A 33 -0.01 -0.60 -2.75
CA GLY A 33 0.13 -0.69 -1.30
C GLY A 33 0.50 0.64 -0.62
N LEU A 34 1.21 1.53 -1.32
CA LEU A 34 1.59 2.85 -0.78
C LEU A 34 0.35 3.75 -0.60
N GLY A 35 -0.55 3.79 -1.58
CA GLY A 35 -1.78 4.57 -1.53
C GLY A 35 -2.78 3.99 -0.54
N VAL A 36 -2.89 2.67 -0.45
CA VAL A 36 -3.70 2.02 0.59
C VAL A 36 -3.17 2.36 1.99
N LEU A 37 -1.86 2.33 2.21
CA LEU A 37 -1.24 2.74 3.47
C LEU A 37 -1.46 4.23 3.76
N ALA A 38 -1.36 5.10 2.76
CA ALA A 38 -1.69 6.53 2.90
C ALA A 38 -3.16 6.71 3.34
N GLY A 39 -4.08 5.93 2.78
CA GLY A 39 -5.47 5.90 3.23
C GLY A 39 -5.61 5.45 4.69
N ASP A 40 -4.93 4.38 5.09
CA ASP A 40 -4.97 3.86 6.46
C ASP A 40 -4.35 4.85 7.48
N THR A 41 -3.30 5.55 7.07
CA THR A 41 -2.65 6.65 7.79
C THR A 41 -3.64 7.78 8.05
N ILE A 42 -4.36 8.22 7.00
CA ILE A 42 -5.34 9.30 7.07
C ILE A 42 -6.54 8.92 7.94
N ARG A 43 -7.07 7.70 7.82
CA ARG A 43 -8.17 7.21 8.66
C ARG A 43 -7.78 7.22 10.14
N SER A 44 -6.62 6.65 10.45
CA SER A 44 -6.13 6.60 11.85
C SER A 44 -5.79 7.98 12.39
N ALA A 45 -5.28 8.89 11.55
CA ALA A 45 -5.09 10.28 11.92
C ALA A 45 -6.42 10.96 12.26
N SER A 46 -7.48 10.63 11.50
CA SER A 46 -8.85 11.07 11.79
C SER A 46 -9.34 10.50 13.12
N ASP A 47 -9.22 9.19 13.35
CA ASP A 47 -9.66 8.54 14.60
C ASP A 47 -8.98 9.11 15.85
N LEU A 48 -7.67 9.36 15.74
CA LEU A 48 -6.81 9.87 16.81
C LEU A 48 -6.85 11.41 16.94
N ASN A 49 -7.64 12.12 16.13
CA ASN A 49 -7.68 13.58 16.09
C ASN A 49 -6.29 14.23 15.88
N ILE A 50 -5.42 13.59 15.10
CA ILE A 50 -4.13 14.16 14.72
C ILE A 50 -4.41 15.33 13.76
N PRO A 51 -3.82 16.52 13.99
CA PRO A 51 -4.07 17.71 13.16
C PRO A 51 -3.36 17.59 11.81
N LEU A 52 -3.80 16.68 10.96
CA LEU A 52 -3.20 16.35 9.67
C LEU A 52 -4.03 16.95 8.53
N VAL A 53 -3.35 17.38 7.47
CA VAL A 53 -3.95 17.68 6.15
C VAL A 53 -3.18 16.86 5.12
N ALA A 54 -3.89 16.14 4.26
CA ALA A 54 -3.27 15.34 3.21
C ALA A 54 -3.29 16.08 1.86
N VAL A 55 -2.27 15.89 1.05
CA VAL A 55 -2.14 16.47 -0.30
C VAL A 55 -1.77 15.38 -1.29
N THR A 56 -2.49 15.34 -2.40
CA THR A 56 -2.25 14.40 -3.51
C THR A 56 -2.71 15.00 -4.85
N LEU A 57 -2.52 14.27 -5.95
CA LEU A 57 -3.06 14.64 -7.26
C LEU A 57 -4.45 14.03 -7.45
N VAL A 58 -5.33 14.71 -8.20
CA VAL A 58 -6.69 14.21 -8.43
C VAL A 58 -6.74 12.96 -9.32
N SER A 59 -5.75 12.72 -10.19
CA SER A 59 -5.74 11.56 -11.10
C SER A 59 -7.09 11.39 -11.83
N ASN A 60 -7.44 12.33 -12.71
CA ASN A 60 -8.74 12.39 -13.41
C ASN A 60 -9.11 11.11 -14.19
N LYS A 61 -8.12 10.26 -14.49
CA LYS A 61 -8.25 9.01 -15.25
C LYS A 61 -7.83 7.77 -14.45
N GLY A 62 -7.60 7.95 -13.14
CA GLY A 62 -7.19 6.92 -12.19
C GLY A 62 -5.84 6.27 -12.52
N TYR A 63 -5.68 5.02 -12.06
CA TYR A 63 -4.55 4.17 -12.50
C TYR A 63 -4.89 3.48 -13.81
N PHE A 64 -5.82 2.52 -13.76
CA PHE A 64 -6.55 1.95 -14.90
C PHE A 64 -7.52 0.86 -14.39
N ARG A 65 -8.59 0.64 -15.16
CA ARG A 65 -9.45 -0.55 -15.03
C ARG A 65 -8.86 -1.69 -15.85
N GLN A 66 -8.64 -2.82 -15.20
CA GLN A 66 -8.10 -4.02 -15.84
C GLN A 66 -9.23 -4.79 -16.53
N SER A 67 -8.98 -5.29 -17.75
CA SER A 67 -9.78 -6.34 -18.37
C SER A 67 -8.89 -7.48 -18.85
N LEU A 68 -9.36 -8.72 -18.71
CA LEU A 68 -8.67 -9.94 -19.05
C LEU A 68 -9.50 -10.74 -20.07
N ASP A 69 -8.84 -11.23 -21.12
CA ASP A 69 -9.45 -12.23 -22.00
C ASP A 69 -9.31 -13.65 -21.45
N ALA A 70 -9.86 -14.64 -22.17
CA ALA A 70 -9.80 -16.05 -21.77
C ALA A 70 -8.37 -16.64 -21.66
N SER A 71 -7.36 -15.98 -22.24
CA SER A 71 -5.95 -16.36 -22.14
C SER A 71 -5.20 -15.67 -21.01
N GLY A 72 -5.87 -14.77 -20.27
CA GLY A 72 -5.25 -13.93 -19.27
C GLY A 72 -4.48 -12.74 -19.85
N SER A 73 -4.74 -12.36 -21.10
CA SER A 73 -4.13 -11.15 -21.67
C SER A 73 -4.78 -9.91 -21.08
N GLN A 74 -3.97 -9.09 -20.42
CA GLN A 74 -4.40 -7.85 -19.79
C GLN A 74 -4.53 -6.72 -20.80
N THR A 75 -5.65 -6.01 -20.74
CA THR A 75 -5.89 -4.72 -21.38
C THR A 75 -6.24 -3.67 -20.33
N GLU A 76 -5.79 -2.44 -20.56
CA GLU A 76 -5.99 -1.31 -19.65
C GLU A 76 -7.03 -0.35 -20.22
N GLN A 77 -8.08 -0.09 -19.43
CA GLN A 77 -9.11 0.89 -19.73
C GLN A 77 -8.96 2.09 -18.80
N THR A 78 -9.32 3.28 -19.30
CA THR A 78 -9.33 4.49 -18.50
C THR A 78 -10.39 4.39 -17.41
N GLU A 79 -10.07 4.83 -16.20
CA GLU A 79 -11.00 4.91 -15.09
C GLU A 79 -11.54 6.34 -14.98
N GLU A 80 -12.58 6.63 -15.77
CA GLU A 80 -13.22 7.95 -15.78
C GLU A 80 -14.06 8.16 -14.53
N TRP A 81 -13.89 9.32 -13.90
CA TRP A 81 -14.68 9.74 -12.76
C TRP A 81 -14.77 11.28 -12.72
N ASP A 82 -15.78 11.80 -12.01
CA ASP A 82 -15.96 13.24 -11.82
C ASP A 82 -15.75 13.59 -10.34
N PRO A 83 -14.65 14.30 -9.99
CA PRO A 83 -14.37 14.72 -8.62
C PRO A 83 -15.51 15.53 -7.98
N SER A 84 -16.30 16.28 -8.78
CA SER A 84 -17.38 17.13 -8.27
C SER A 84 -18.52 16.35 -7.63
N HIS A 85 -18.66 15.05 -7.92
CA HIS A 85 -19.67 14.19 -7.31
C HIS A 85 -19.36 13.86 -5.84
N LEU A 86 -18.09 13.90 -5.44
CA LEU A 86 -17.64 13.48 -4.10
C LEU A 86 -16.88 14.57 -3.34
N MET A 87 -16.42 15.61 -4.03
CA MET A 87 -15.51 16.61 -3.51
C MET A 87 -16.02 18.02 -3.75
N THR A 88 -15.59 18.95 -2.89
CA THR A 88 -15.91 20.37 -3.04
C THR A 88 -14.78 21.08 -3.78
N LYS A 89 -15.09 21.77 -4.89
CA LYS A 89 -14.12 22.60 -5.58
C LYS A 89 -13.74 23.82 -4.74
N MET A 90 -12.44 24.08 -4.60
CA MET A 90 -11.92 25.25 -3.89
C MET A 90 -11.85 26.47 -4.81
N GLN A 91 -12.01 27.66 -4.24
CA GLN A 91 -11.98 28.92 -5.01
C GLN A 91 -10.55 29.38 -5.33
N GLN A 92 -9.58 28.94 -4.53
CA GLN A 92 -8.18 29.32 -4.66
C GLN A 92 -7.56 28.61 -5.87
N GLU A 93 -6.78 29.37 -6.63
CA GLU A 93 -5.93 28.89 -7.72
C GLU A 93 -4.49 29.32 -7.42
N VAL A 94 -3.54 28.44 -7.69
CA VAL A 94 -2.11 28.75 -7.63
C VAL A 94 -1.45 28.42 -8.96
N SER A 95 -0.21 28.84 -9.16
CA SER A 95 0.53 28.50 -10.37
C SER A 95 1.93 28.00 -10.05
N VAL A 96 2.46 27.13 -10.91
CA VAL A 96 3.85 26.68 -10.94
C VAL A 96 4.45 26.95 -12.31
N LYS A 97 5.74 27.27 -12.36
CA LYS A 97 6.45 27.40 -13.64
C LYS A 97 6.93 26.03 -14.09
N ILE A 98 6.50 25.61 -15.28
CA ILE A 98 7.00 24.42 -15.97
C ILE A 98 7.44 24.89 -17.35
N GLN A 99 8.74 24.74 -17.64
CA GLN A 99 9.40 25.40 -18.78
C GLN A 99 9.21 26.92 -18.68
N ASP A 100 8.67 27.57 -19.72
CA ASP A 100 8.31 29.00 -19.72
C ASP A 100 6.82 29.24 -19.39
N ARG A 101 6.06 28.20 -19.08
CA ARG A 101 4.60 28.28 -18.90
C ARG A 101 4.24 28.38 -17.42
N ASP A 102 3.31 29.28 -17.11
CA ASP A 102 2.65 29.33 -15.80
C ASP A 102 1.47 28.35 -15.81
N VAL A 103 1.68 27.17 -15.23
CA VAL A 103 0.68 26.11 -15.13
C VAL A 103 -0.18 26.37 -13.90
N LYS A 104 -1.47 26.61 -14.14
CA LYS A 104 -2.48 26.83 -13.10
C LYS A 104 -2.87 25.52 -12.43
N ILE A 105 -3.15 25.59 -11.14
CA ILE A 105 -3.55 24.46 -10.32
C ILE A 105 -4.76 24.91 -9.49
N GLN A 106 -5.86 24.18 -9.64
CA GLN A 106 -7.02 24.26 -8.75
C GLN A 106 -6.97 23.11 -7.74
N ALA A 107 -7.87 23.14 -6.76
CA ALA A 107 -7.96 22.09 -5.75
C ALA A 107 -9.38 21.60 -5.53
N TRP A 108 -9.49 20.30 -5.26
CA TRP A 108 -10.68 19.67 -4.72
C TRP A 108 -10.45 19.31 -3.25
N HIS A 109 -11.49 19.49 -2.44
CA HIS A 109 -11.48 19.21 -1.01
C HIS A 109 -12.40 18.03 -0.70
N TYR A 110 -11.84 17.06 0.04
CA TYR A 110 -12.57 15.94 0.61
C TYR A 110 -12.25 15.82 2.10
N ASN A 111 -13.24 15.45 2.91
CA ASN A 111 -13.06 15.20 4.35
C ASN A 111 -13.11 13.71 4.64
N CYS A 112 -12.01 13.15 5.15
CA CYS A 112 -12.02 11.81 5.75
C CYS A 112 -12.47 11.92 7.20
N LYS A 113 -13.74 11.57 7.45
CA LYS A 113 -14.35 11.60 8.78
C LYS A 113 -14.21 10.25 9.48
N SER A 114 -13.93 10.31 10.77
CA SER A 114 -13.96 9.16 11.66
C SER A 114 -15.32 9.02 12.36
N LEU A 115 -15.67 7.80 12.76
CA LEU A 115 -16.79 7.53 13.66
C LEU A 115 -16.59 8.14 15.06
N THR A 116 -15.35 8.46 15.44
CA THR A 116 -15.02 9.15 16.70
C THR A 116 -15.22 10.67 16.64
N GLY A 117 -15.65 11.20 15.49
CA GLY A 117 -15.87 12.64 15.27
C GLY A 117 -14.65 13.40 14.75
N GLY A 118 -13.50 12.73 14.60
CA GLY A 118 -12.33 13.34 13.97
C GLY A 118 -12.49 13.54 12.46
N CYS A 119 -11.68 14.44 11.90
CA CYS A 119 -11.74 14.79 10.49
C CYS A 119 -10.36 15.21 9.97
N VAL A 120 -9.93 14.58 8.88
CA VAL A 120 -8.72 14.95 8.13
C VAL A 120 -9.13 15.47 6.75
N PRO A 121 -8.84 16.76 6.43
CA PRO A 121 -9.02 17.27 5.08
C PRO A 121 -7.96 16.71 4.13
N ILE A 122 -8.38 16.47 2.90
CA ILE A 122 -7.55 16.00 1.80
C ILE A 122 -7.72 16.96 0.64
N ILE A 123 -6.59 17.46 0.13
CA ILE A 123 -6.52 18.42 -0.96
C ILE A 123 -5.99 17.68 -2.20
N PHE A 124 -6.85 17.55 -3.20
CA PHE A 124 -6.51 16.95 -4.50
C PHE A 124 -6.19 18.06 -5.48
N LEU A 125 -4.95 18.10 -5.96
CA LEU A 125 -4.48 19.10 -6.92
C LEU A 125 -4.87 18.68 -8.34
N ASP A 126 -5.34 19.65 -9.10
CA ASP A 126 -5.87 19.43 -10.44
C ASP A 126 -5.38 20.51 -11.39
N THR A 127 -4.77 20.08 -12.50
CA THR A 127 -4.27 20.97 -13.55
C THR A 127 -5.26 21.11 -14.70
N ASN A 128 -6.39 20.41 -14.68
CA ASN A 128 -7.49 20.59 -15.63
C ASN A 128 -8.24 21.91 -15.37
N VAL A 129 -7.54 23.01 -15.64
CA VAL A 129 -7.95 24.38 -15.37
C VAL A 129 -8.01 25.15 -16.69
N GLU A 130 -9.04 25.99 -16.83
CA GLU A 130 -9.14 26.88 -17.98
C GLU A 130 -7.95 27.87 -18.03
N GLY A 131 -7.40 28.04 -19.23
CA GLY A 131 -6.17 28.79 -19.46
C GLY A 131 -4.89 27.95 -19.51
N ASN A 132 -4.88 26.72 -18.98
CA ASN A 132 -3.79 25.77 -19.23
C ASN A 132 -3.89 25.18 -20.63
N SER A 133 -2.72 24.86 -21.23
CA SER A 133 -2.66 24.09 -22.49
C SER A 133 -3.19 22.67 -22.28
N TRP A 134 -3.52 21.97 -23.37
CA TRP A 134 -4.04 20.60 -23.28
C TRP A 134 -3.01 19.64 -22.65
N GLU A 135 -1.72 19.84 -22.91
CA GLU A 135 -0.63 19.08 -22.30
C GLU A 135 -0.55 19.32 -20.79
N ASP A 136 -0.70 20.57 -20.35
CA ASP A 136 -0.62 20.94 -18.93
C ASP A 136 -1.85 20.47 -18.16
N ARG A 137 -3.03 20.50 -18.77
CA ARG A 137 -4.25 19.90 -18.20
C ARG A 137 -4.08 18.41 -17.94
N GLY A 138 -3.38 17.70 -18.83
CA GLY A 138 -3.13 16.27 -18.71
C GLY A 138 -2.15 15.86 -17.60
N ILE A 139 -1.43 16.79 -16.96
CA ILE A 139 -0.44 16.46 -15.90
C ILE A 139 -1.08 15.65 -14.75
N THR A 140 -2.36 15.89 -14.47
CA THR A 140 -3.10 15.25 -13.39
C THR A 140 -4.08 14.17 -13.86
N ASP A 141 -3.92 13.65 -15.08
CA ASP A 141 -4.77 12.59 -15.63
C ASP A 141 -4.48 11.22 -15.00
N PHE A 142 -3.29 10.67 -15.24
CA PHE A 142 -2.98 9.26 -14.95
C PHE A 142 -2.03 9.14 -13.76
N LEU A 143 -2.39 8.28 -12.81
CA LEU A 143 -1.49 7.91 -11.73
C LEU A 143 -0.35 7.04 -12.27
N TYR A 144 0.90 7.46 -12.07
CA TYR A 144 2.09 6.77 -12.62
C TYR A 144 2.06 6.60 -14.16
N GLY A 145 1.36 7.47 -14.89
CA GLY A 145 1.32 7.44 -16.34
C GLY A 145 2.58 7.99 -17.01
N GLY A 146 2.64 7.83 -18.33
CA GLY A 146 3.63 8.49 -19.20
C GLY A 146 5.09 8.10 -18.93
N GLU A 147 6.00 8.90 -19.50
CA GLU A 147 7.45 8.76 -19.35
C GLU A 147 8.01 9.74 -18.29
N HIS A 148 9.33 9.75 -18.10
CA HIS A 148 10.04 10.63 -17.16
C HIS A 148 9.60 12.11 -17.20
N PRO A 149 9.36 12.77 -18.36
CA PRO A 149 8.88 14.15 -18.37
C PRO A 149 7.51 14.33 -17.72
N TYR A 150 6.60 13.38 -17.93
CA TYR A 150 5.27 13.41 -17.32
C TYR A 150 5.36 13.27 -15.81
N ARG A 151 6.18 12.31 -15.35
CA ARG A 151 6.45 12.05 -13.93
C ARG A 151 7.03 13.29 -13.23
N LEU A 152 8.05 13.94 -13.80
CA LEU A 152 8.64 15.12 -13.18
C LEU A 152 7.66 16.30 -13.13
N ARG A 153 6.79 16.49 -14.14
CA ARG A 153 5.71 17.50 -14.08
C ARG A 153 4.72 17.21 -12.95
N GLN A 154 4.36 15.94 -12.73
CA GLN A 154 3.52 15.54 -11.59
C GLN A 154 4.18 15.86 -10.26
N GLU A 155 5.47 15.58 -10.11
CA GLU A 155 6.20 15.89 -8.88
C GLU A 155 6.34 17.40 -8.63
N ILE A 156 6.49 18.21 -9.68
CA ILE A 156 6.47 19.68 -9.59
C ILE A 156 5.10 20.16 -9.07
N VAL A 157 4.01 19.66 -9.65
CA VAL A 157 2.64 20.02 -9.24
C VAL A 157 2.38 19.56 -7.80
N LEU A 158 2.71 18.31 -7.46
CA LEU A 158 2.51 17.76 -6.13
C LEU A 158 3.34 18.49 -5.07
N GLY A 159 4.65 18.62 -5.29
CA GLY A 159 5.58 19.18 -4.31
C GLY A 159 5.45 20.70 -4.20
N ILE A 160 5.76 21.42 -5.28
CA ILE A 160 5.77 22.90 -5.28
C ILE A 160 4.34 23.44 -5.26
N GLY A 161 3.48 22.92 -6.13
CA GLY A 161 2.08 23.35 -6.24
C GLY A 161 1.30 23.06 -4.96
N GLY A 162 1.51 21.90 -4.34
CA GLY A 162 0.84 21.54 -3.08
C GLY A 162 1.21 22.45 -1.90
N VAL A 163 2.48 22.84 -1.74
CA VAL A 163 2.88 23.81 -0.71
C VAL A 163 2.20 25.16 -0.93
N ARG A 164 2.21 25.66 -2.17
CA ARG A 164 1.54 26.93 -2.53
C ARG A 164 0.04 26.87 -2.30
N MET A 165 -0.60 25.75 -2.66
CA MET A 165 -2.03 25.57 -2.49
C MET A 165 -2.42 25.55 -1.00
N LEU A 166 -1.68 24.82 -0.15
CA LEU A 166 -1.94 24.81 1.29
C LEU A 166 -1.89 26.22 1.90
N GLU A 167 -0.91 27.04 1.50
CA GLU A 167 -0.82 28.43 1.94
C GLU A 167 -1.98 29.28 1.42
N ALA A 168 -2.31 29.19 0.13
CA ALA A 168 -3.41 29.94 -0.46
C ALA A 168 -4.76 29.60 0.21
N LEU A 169 -4.94 28.36 0.62
CA LEU A 169 -6.08 27.86 1.40
C LEU A 169 -6.07 28.30 2.87
N GLY A 170 -4.97 28.87 3.36
CA GLY A 170 -4.83 29.41 4.72
C GLY A 170 -4.37 28.39 5.76
N PHE A 171 -3.85 27.23 5.36
CA PHE A 171 -3.32 26.24 6.31
C PHE A 171 -2.01 26.73 6.94
N LYS A 172 -1.91 26.61 8.27
CA LYS A 172 -0.68 26.84 9.01
C LYS A 172 0.03 25.52 9.23
N ILE A 173 1.16 25.29 8.56
CA ILE A 173 1.87 24.00 8.62
C ILE A 173 3.02 24.04 9.63
N ARG A 174 3.11 23.02 10.49
CA ARG A 174 4.20 22.80 11.45
C ARG A 174 5.29 21.89 10.88
N LYS A 175 4.90 20.78 10.24
CA LYS A 175 5.80 19.81 9.62
C LYS A 175 5.23 19.34 8.28
N TYR A 176 6.12 18.98 7.36
CA TYR A 176 5.82 18.39 6.07
C TYR A 176 6.33 16.95 6.06
N HIS A 177 5.42 16.00 5.84
CA HIS A 177 5.73 14.59 5.76
C HIS A 177 5.63 14.14 4.30
N MET A 178 6.79 13.82 3.72
CA MET A 178 6.96 13.25 2.39
C MET A 178 6.81 11.73 2.45
N ASN A 179 5.72 11.22 1.87
CA ASN A 179 5.48 9.79 1.72
C ASN A 179 6.07 9.32 0.37
N GLU A 180 7.32 8.84 0.41
CA GLU A 180 8.18 8.57 -0.75
C GLU A 180 8.68 9.82 -1.50
N GLY A 181 9.75 9.65 -2.30
CA GLY A 181 10.48 10.73 -2.98
C GLY A 181 9.66 11.56 -3.97
N HIS A 182 8.49 11.07 -4.41
CA HIS A 182 7.62 11.75 -5.37
C HIS A 182 7.16 13.16 -4.94
N SER A 183 7.17 13.43 -3.64
CA SER A 183 6.77 14.73 -3.08
C SER A 183 7.97 15.62 -2.71
N SER A 184 9.20 15.15 -2.96
CA SER A 184 10.44 15.78 -2.49
C SER A 184 10.64 17.23 -2.95
N LEU A 185 10.08 17.61 -4.11
CA LEU A 185 10.14 18.98 -4.62
C LEU A 185 9.40 20.00 -3.73
N LEU A 186 8.60 19.56 -2.75
CA LEU A 186 8.10 20.46 -1.71
C LEU A 186 9.26 21.13 -0.94
N ALA A 187 10.37 20.43 -0.74
CA ALA A 187 11.53 20.96 -0.03
C ALA A 187 12.22 22.08 -0.82
N LEU A 188 12.15 22.06 -2.16
CA LEU A 188 12.63 23.15 -3.01
C LEU A 188 11.83 24.45 -2.78
N GLU A 189 10.49 24.34 -2.71
CA GLU A 189 9.62 25.48 -2.41
C GLU A 189 9.84 26.00 -0.97
N LEU A 190 10.05 25.10 -0.01
CA LEU A 190 10.39 25.49 1.37
C LEU A 190 11.75 26.19 1.47
N LEU A 191 12.76 25.76 0.72
CA LEU A 191 14.05 26.44 0.66
C LEU A 191 13.90 27.88 0.19
N LYS A 192 13.15 28.13 -0.89
CA LYS A 192 12.89 29.49 -1.39
C LYS A 192 12.27 30.39 -0.32
N ARG A 193 11.29 29.86 0.41
CA ARG A 193 10.55 30.58 1.46
C ARG A 193 11.36 30.83 2.71
N ASN A 194 12.34 29.98 3.00
CA ASN A 194 13.16 30.05 4.21
C ASN A 194 14.57 30.62 3.95
N GLY A 195 14.72 31.48 2.94
CA GLY A 195 15.99 32.16 2.65
C GLY A 195 17.10 31.22 2.16
N LYS A 196 16.73 30.10 1.53
CA LYS A 196 17.61 29.01 1.08
C LYS A 196 18.43 28.35 2.20
N ASP A 197 17.95 28.42 3.43
CA ASP A 197 18.60 27.77 4.59
C ASP A 197 18.16 26.29 4.71
N PRO A 198 19.04 25.33 4.41
CA PRO A 198 18.70 23.92 4.50
C PRO A 198 18.46 23.44 5.93
N THR A 199 19.01 24.12 6.94
CA THR A 199 18.82 23.74 8.35
C THR A 199 17.37 23.92 8.75
N LYS A 200 16.79 25.08 8.42
CA LYS A 200 15.37 25.37 8.66
C LYS A 200 14.45 24.40 7.92
N VAL A 201 14.78 24.07 6.67
CA VAL A 201 13.96 23.14 5.87
C VAL A 201 14.04 21.72 6.42
N LYS A 202 15.23 21.24 6.81
CA LYS A 202 15.39 19.95 7.49
C LYS A 202 14.49 19.86 8.72
N ASP A 203 14.45 20.89 9.54
CA ASP A 203 13.60 20.92 10.74
C ASP A 203 12.10 20.91 10.44
N LEU A 204 11.68 21.28 9.23
CA LEU A 204 10.28 21.21 8.81
C LEU A 204 9.92 19.85 8.21
N CYS A 205 10.89 19.10 7.70
CA CYS A 205 10.66 17.97 6.81
C CYS A 205 10.88 16.60 7.48
N ILE A 206 10.00 15.68 7.13
CA ILE A 206 10.00 14.26 7.51
C ILE A 206 9.92 13.45 6.22
N PHE A 207 10.74 12.42 6.09
CA PHE A 207 10.77 11.57 4.91
C PHE A 207 10.59 10.09 5.27
N THR A 208 9.56 9.46 4.70
CA THR A 208 9.39 8.01 4.75
C THR A 208 9.77 7.40 3.40
N THR A 209 10.69 6.42 3.42
CA THR A 209 11.04 5.61 2.25
C THR A 209 10.33 4.26 2.28
N HIS A 210 9.81 3.82 1.14
CA HIS A 210 9.13 2.53 0.98
C HIS A 210 9.86 1.57 0.04
N THR A 211 10.96 2.04 -0.56
CA THR A 211 11.64 1.39 -1.67
C THR A 211 12.89 0.66 -1.18
N PRO A 212 12.97 -0.69 -1.33
CA PRO A 212 14.09 -1.49 -0.84
C PRO A 212 15.22 -1.66 -1.86
N VAL A 213 15.15 -1.04 -3.04
CA VAL A 213 16.12 -1.21 -4.13
C VAL A 213 16.42 0.10 -4.84
N GLU A 214 17.69 0.29 -5.24
CA GLU A 214 18.13 1.53 -5.90
C GLU A 214 17.32 1.85 -7.17
N ALA A 215 17.00 0.83 -7.97
CA ALA A 215 16.25 0.97 -9.22
C ALA A 215 14.79 1.44 -9.03
N GLY A 216 14.25 1.37 -7.81
CA GLY A 216 12.89 1.83 -7.51
C GLY A 216 12.79 3.32 -7.19
N HIS A 217 13.92 4.02 -7.04
CA HIS A 217 13.92 5.46 -6.77
C HIS A 217 13.90 6.28 -8.06
N ASP A 218 13.00 7.27 -8.13
CA ASP A 218 12.90 8.17 -9.29
C ASP A 218 14.21 8.98 -9.46
N LYS A 219 14.82 8.84 -10.64
CA LYS A 219 16.03 9.54 -11.06
C LYS A 219 15.80 10.19 -12.42
N PHE A 220 16.05 11.50 -12.51
CA PHE A 220 15.86 12.29 -13.71
C PHE A 220 17.18 12.85 -14.23
N ASP A 221 17.39 12.78 -15.54
CA ASP A 221 18.55 13.40 -16.18
C ASP A 221 18.45 14.92 -16.12
N TYR A 222 19.56 15.61 -15.84
CA TYR A 222 19.51 17.06 -15.68
C TYR A 222 19.15 17.81 -16.97
N GLY A 223 19.36 17.23 -18.15
CA GLY A 223 18.83 17.82 -19.38
C GLY A 223 17.31 17.96 -19.36
N LEU A 224 16.60 16.97 -18.79
CA LEU A 224 15.16 17.04 -18.57
C LEU A 224 14.80 18.02 -17.44
N VAL A 225 15.56 18.00 -16.33
CA VAL A 225 15.33 18.91 -15.20
C VAL A 225 15.48 20.37 -15.63
N GLU A 226 16.52 20.70 -16.39
CA GLU A 226 16.81 22.04 -16.90
C GLU A 226 15.80 22.50 -17.95
N ASP A 227 15.25 21.58 -18.74
CA ASP A 227 14.16 21.90 -19.66
C ASP A 227 12.89 22.31 -18.87
N LEU A 228 12.49 21.52 -17.87
CA LEU A 228 11.27 21.75 -17.10
C LEU A 228 11.40 22.83 -16.01
N ILE A 229 12.57 23.00 -15.39
CA ILE A 229 12.86 23.97 -14.34
C ILE A 229 14.00 24.87 -14.83
N ARG A 230 13.63 26.01 -15.42
CA ARG A 230 14.59 26.92 -16.09
C ARG A 230 15.35 27.87 -15.17
N ASP A 231 14.95 27.96 -13.90
CA ASP A 231 15.69 28.76 -12.93
C ASP A 231 17.00 28.05 -12.57
N LYS A 232 18.12 28.64 -13.01
CA LYS A 232 19.47 28.09 -12.79
C LYS A 232 19.81 27.91 -11.31
N ASN A 233 19.31 28.77 -10.43
CA ASN A 233 19.56 28.63 -9.00
C ASN A 233 18.81 27.42 -8.42
N GLU A 234 17.60 27.13 -8.93
CA GLU A 234 16.84 25.95 -8.53
C GLU A 234 17.54 24.68 -8.98
N VAL A 235 17.99 24.63 -10.23
CA VAL A 235 18.76 23.50 -10.76
C VAL A 235 20.04 23.28 -9.95
N GLU A 236 20.75 24.34 -9.56
CA GLU A 236 21.94 24.23 -8.70
C GLU A 236 21.61 23.62 -7.32
N ILE A 237 20.49 24.03 -6.71
CA ILE A 237 20.00 23.43 -5.46
C ILE A 237 19.68 21.95 -5.65
N LEU A 238 19.00 21.59 -6.75
CA LEU A 238 18.68 20.20 -7.07
C LEU A 238 19.96 19.37 -7.28
N ARG A 239 20.98 19.90 -7.96
CA ARG A 239 22.31 19.25 -8.08
C ARG A 239 22.98 19.06 -6.73
N ARG A 240 22.94 20.09 -5.89
CA ARG A 240 23.59 20.07 -4.57
C ARG A 240 23.00 19.02 -3.63
N PHE A 241 21.68 18.89 -3.58
CA PHE A 241 21.00 18.02 -2.60
C PHE A 241 20.40 16.75 -3.21
N GLY A 242 20.15 16.71 -4.51
CA GLY A 242 19.57 15.57 -5.23
C GLY A 242 20.58 14.73 -5.99
N GLY A 243 21.86 15.12 -6.01
CA GLY A 243 22.95 14.38 -6.66
C GLY A 243 23.50 15.10 -7.90
N ALA A 244 24.81 14.99 -8.13
CA ALA A 244 25.49 15.75 -9.18
C ALA A 244 25.16 15.26 -10.61
N ASP A 245 25.07 13.93 -10.79
CA ASP A 245 24.94 13.30 -12.11
C ASP A 245 23.50 13.27 -12.61
N ARG A 246 22.56 12.85 -11.75
CA ARG A 246 21.12 12.80 -12.00
C ARG A 246 20.38 13.32 -10.78
N PHE A 247 19.22 13.91 -10.97
CA PHE A 247 18.35 14.33 -9.89
C PHE A 247 17.64 13.11 -9.30
N ASN A 248 18.08 12.67 -8.13
CA ASN A 248 17.46 11.61 -7.34
C ASN A 248 16.55 12.23 -6.28
N THR A 249 15.24 11.98 -6.41
CA THR A 249 14.19 12.57 -5.56
C THR A 249 14.28 12.10 -4.12
N SER A 250 14.68 10.84 -3.92
CA SER A 250 14.85 10.26 -2.58
C SER A 250 16.09 10.83 -1.91
N LEU A 251 17.19 10.99 -2.65
CA LEU A 251 18.39 11.66 -2.13
C LEU A 251 18.10 13.12 -1.76
N PHE A 252 17.29 13.82 -2.56
CA PHE A 252 16.86 15.17 -2.27
C PHE A 252 16.03 15.25 -0.98
N ALA A 253 15.07 14.35 -0.79
CA ALA A 253 14.28 14.26 0.43
C ALA A 253 15.13 13.92 1.66
N LEU A 254 16.05 12.95 1.54
CA LEU A 254 17.01 12.57 2.58
C LEU A 254 17.88 13.75 3.02
N ASN A 255 18.41 14.50 2.06
CA ASN A 255 19.29 15.64 2.33
C ASN A 255 18.58 16.85 2.91
N LEU A 256 17.24 16.89 2.89
CA LEU A 256 16.44 18.02 3.34
C LEU A 256 15.39 17.63 4.39
N SER A 257 15.57 16.49 5.06
CA SER A 257 14.72 16.05 6.18
C SER A 257 15.54 15.78 7.43
N ASN A 258 15.00 16.11 8.61
CA ASN A 258 15.64 15.80 9.88
C ASN A 258 15.23 14.41 10.40
N TYR A 259 13.96 14.04 10.21
CA TYR A 259 13.49 12.69 10.52
C TYR A 259 13.33 11.86 9.25
N VAL A 260 14.02 10.74 9.19
CA VAL A 260 13.93 9.78 8.09
C VAL A 260 13.60 8.41 8.65
N ASN A 261 12.62 7.71 8.07
CA ASN A 261 12.31 6.35 8.46
C ASN A 261 12.02 5.40 7.30
N GLY A 262 12.35 4.13 7.53
CA GLY A 262 11.82 3.00 6.80
C GLY A 262 10.54 2.46 7.45
N VAL A 263 9.93 1.50 6.77
CA VAL A 263 8.56 1.02 7.04
C VAL A 263 8.48 -0.32 7.78
N THR A 264 9.64 -0.90 8.08
CA THR A 264 9.86 -2.06 8.96
C THR A 264 11.28 -1.95 9.55
N LYS A 265 11.57 -2.74 10.59
CA LYS A 265 12.93 -2.79 11.15
C LYS A 265 13.94 -3.31 10.14
N ARG A 266 13.59 -4.33 9.35
CA ARG A 266 14.46 -4.88 8.31
C ARG A 266 14.68 -3.86 7.20
N HIS A 267 13.62 -3.19 6.75
CA HIS A 267 13.71 -2.17 5.71
C HIS A 267 14.60 -1.00 6.13
N SER A 268 14.48 -0.51 7.37
CA SER A 268 15.37 0.53 7.89
C SER A 268 16.85 0.17 7.76
N ARG A 269 17.23 -1.09 8.05
CA ARG A 269 18.61 -1.58 7.86
C ARG A 269 19.01 -1.60 6.38
N VAL A 270 18.16 -2.18 5.52
CA VAL A 270 18.40 -2.24 4.06
C VAL A 270 18.53 -0.83 3.47
N SER A 271 17.66 0.11 3.87
CA SER A 271 17.74 1.50 3.41
C SER A 271 19.01 2.19 3.90
N SER A 272 19.48 1.93 5.12
CA SER A 272 20.75 2.48 5.61
C SER A 272 21.97 1.93 4.87
N GLU A 273 21.89 0.70 4.36
CA GLU A 273 22.92 0.12 3.47
C GLU A 273 22.88 0.76 2.07
N LEU A 274 21.68 1.04 1.54
CA LEU A 274 21.50 1.73 0.26
C LEU A 274 21.92 3.20 0.30
N PHE A 275 21.74 3.86 1.45
CA PHE A 275 22.12 5.26 1.67
C PHE A 275 23.12 5.36 2.83
N PRO A 276 24.40 5.01 2.60
CA PRO A 276 25.43 5.11 3.62
C PRO A 276 25.55 6.54 4.16
N GLY A 277 25.66 6.66 5.49
CA GLY A 277 25.80 7.96 6.17
C GLY A 277 24.49 8.59 6.65
N TYR A 278 23.33 8.02 6.34
CA TYR A 278 22.03 8.48 6.86
C TYR A 278 21.55 7.61 8.02
N SER A 279 21.03 8.26 9.07
CA SER A 279 20.33 7.58 10.16
C SER A 279 18.87 7.38 9.78
N ILE A 280 18.51 6.16 9.38
CA ILE A 280 17.14 5.81 8.96
C ILE A 280 16.47 5.03 10.09
N GLN A 281 15.50 5.66 10.74
CA GLN A 281 14.70 5.06 11.82
C GLN A 281 13.71 4.03 11.26
N ALA A 282 13.00 3.31 12.14
CA ALA A 282 11.98 2.35 11.74
C ALA A 282 10.62 2.67 12.38
N ILE A 283 9.62 2.95 11.54
CA ILE A 283 8.21 2.96 11.94
C ILE A 283 7.53 1.84 11.15
N THR A 284 7.32 0.70 11.81
CA THR A 284 6.64 -0.45 11.20
C THR A 284 5.23 -0.06 10.76
N ASN A 285 4.90 -0.32 9.50
CA ASN A 285 3.55 -0.11 8.96
C ASN A 285 2.49 -0.86 9.78
N GLY A 286 1.27 -0.35 9.74
CA GLY A 286 0.07 -1.01 10.20
C GLY A 286 -1.11 -0.70 9.30
N VAL A 287 -2.22 -1.38 9.51
CA VAL A 287 -3.45 -1.21 8.72
C VAL A 287 -4.59 -0.67 9.56
N HIS A 288 -5.54 0.01 8.92
CA HIS A 288 -6.68 0.58 9.63
C HIS A 288 -7.66 -0.53 10.00
N SER A 289 -7.64 -0.93 11.28
CA SER A 289 -8.32 -2.12 11.79
C SER A 289 -9.81 -2.13 11.45
N TYR A 290 -10.51 -1.01 11.66
CA TYR A 290 -11.95 -0.95 11.35
C TYR A 290 -12.23 -1.17 9.85
N THR A 291 -11.47 -0.54 8.94
CA THR A 291 -11.69 -0.68 7.49
C THR A 291 -11.49 -2.12 7.01
N TRP A 292 -10.44 -2.79 7.48
CA TRP A 292 -10.01 -4.08 6.92
C TRP A 292 -10.57 -5.31 7.64
N THR A 293 -11.23 -5.12 8.79
CA THR A 293 -11.98 -6.19 9.46
C THR A 293 -13.33 -6.38 8.77
N SER A 294 -13.74 -7.61 8.49
CA SER A 294 -15.01 -7.95 7.84
C SER A 294 -16.20 -7.60 8.74
N PRO A 295 -17.39 -7.33 8.17
CA PRO A 295 -18.59 -7.06 8.97
C PRO A 295 -18.88 -8.12 10.03
N PHE A 296 -18.57 -9.39 9.75
CA PHE A 296 -18.78 -10.51 10.66
C PHE A 296 -17.85 -10.44 11.88
N PHE A 297 -16.57 -10.18 11.65
CA PHE A 297 -15.61 -9.98 12.75
C PHE A 297 -15.86 -8.66 13.50
N ARG A 298 -16.31 -7.60 12.81
CA ARG A 298 -16.70 -6.35 13.50
C ARG A 298 -17.83 -6.60 14.50
N GLN A 299 -18.89 -7.30 14.08
CA GLN A 299 -19.99 -7.64 14.97
C GLN A 299 -19.55 -8.48 16.17
N LEU A 300 -18.64 -9.43 15.95
CA LEU A 300 -18.06 -10.26 17.00
C LEU A 300 -17.23 -9.42 17.97
N PHE A 301 -16.34 -8.56 17.46
CA PHE A 301 -15.50 -7.69 18.28
C PHE A 301 -16.31 -6.62 19.00
N ASP A 302 -17.37 -6.07 18.42
CA ASP A 302 -18.26 -5.11 19.08
C ASP A 302 -18.95 -5.73 20.31
N ARG A 303 -19.26 -7.03 20.25
CA ARG A 303 -19.89 -7.78 21.36
C ARG A 303 -18.90 -8.06 22.49
N TYR A 304 -17.69 -8.51 22.18
CA TYR A 304 -16.74 -9.04 23.17
C TYR A 304 -15.61 -8.07 23.55
N LEU A 305 -15.24 -7.17 22.64
CA LEU A 305 -14.12 -6.23 22.76
C LEU A 305 -14.59 -4.79 22.44
N PRO A 306 -15.60 -4.25 23.14
CA PRO A 306 -16.13 -2.93 22.84
C PRO A 306 -15.01 -1.87 22.88
N GLY A 307 -14.92 -1.07 21.80
CA GLY A 307 -13.87 -0.07 21.62
C GLY A 307 -12.68 -0.51 20.75
N TRP A 308 -12.61 -1.78 20.32
CA TRP A 308 -11.51 -2.31 19.50
C TRP A 308 -11.22 -1.48 18.23
N ALA A 309 -12.23 -0.83 17.66
CA ALA A 309 -12.06 0.00 16.46
C ALA A 309 -11.16 1.23 16.71
N ASN A 310 -11.21 1.79 17.92
CA ASN A 310 -10.43 2.98 18.33
C ASN A 310 -9.18 2.60 19.13
N GLU A 311 -9.22 1.43 19.78
CA GLU A 311 -8.11 0.84 20.52
C GLU A 311 -7.87 -0.59 20.01
N PRO A 312 -7.27 -0.76 18.80
CA PRO A 312 -7.02 -2.09 18.24
C PRO A 312 -6.10 -2.94 19.12
N GLU A 313 -5.39 -2.33 20.07
CA GLU A 313 -4.64 -3.06 21.10
C GLU A 313 -5.50 -4.02 21.93
N LEU A 314 -6.82 -3.85 21.97
CA LEU A 314 -7.75 -4.76 22.66
C LEU A 314 -7.82 -6.15 22.01
N LEU A 315 -7.45 -6.28 20.72
CA LEU A 315 -7.47 -7.56 19.99
C LEU A 315 -6.55 -8.62 20.62
N VAL A 316 -5.58 -8.23 21.45
CA VAL A 316 -4.74 -9.17 22.23
C VAL A 316 -5.58 -10.09 23.14
N ARG A 317 -6.81 -9.70 23.46
CA ARG A 317 -7.73 -10.42 24.35
C ARG A 317 -8.66 -11.39 23.59
N ILE A 318 -8.40 -11.67 22.31
CA ILE A 318 -9.26 -12.51 21.47
C ILE A 318 -9.54 -13.89 22.05
N GLY A 319 -8.61 -14.47 22.82
CA GLY A 319 -8.81 -15.77 23.49
C GLY A 319 -9.91 -15.80 24.55
N GLY A 320 -10.56 -14.66 24.85
CA GLY A 320 -11.79 -14.62 25.66
C GLY A 320 -13.08 -14.86 24.85
N ILE A 321 -13.01 -14.92 23.52
CA ILE A 321 -14.14 -15.20 22.64
C ILE A 321 -14.21 -16.72 22.39
N PRO A 322 -15.41 -17.34 22.41
CA PRO A 322 -15.57 -18.75 22.05
C PRO A 322 -15.06 -19.07 20.63
N ASP A 323 -14.34 -20.18 20.48
CA ASP A 323 -13.72 -20.59 19.21
C ASP A 323 -14.75 -20.85 18.10
N ASP A 324 -15.95 -21.33 18.44
CA ASP A 324 -17.05 -21.56 17.52
C ASP A 324 -17.62 -20.25 16.94
N GLU A 325 -17.70 -19.19 17.73
CA GLU A 325 -18.13 -17.87 17.25
C GLU A 325 -17.06 -17.20 16.35
N ILE A 326 -15.77 -17.38 16.69
CA ILE A 326 -14.66 -16.95 15.82
C ILE A 326 -14.73 -17.68 14.49
N TRP A 327 -14.91 -19.01 14.53
CA TRP A 327 -15.02 -19.83 13.33
C TRP A 327 -16.26 -19.47 12.50
N GLU A 328 -17.40 -19.19 13.13
CA GLU A 328 -18.60 -18.73 12.43
C GLU A 328 -18.36 -17.39 11.72
N ALA A 329 -17.68 -16.44 12.35
CA ALA A 329 -17.34 -15.16 11.72
C ALA A 329 -16.42 -15.35 10.51
N HIS A 330 -15.39 -16.20 10.62
CA HIS A 330 -14.52 -16.58 9.50
C HIS A 330 -15.28 -17.27 8.38
N TRP A 331 -16.12 -18.26 8.73
CA TRP A 331 -16.93 -19.03 7.78
C TRP A 331 -17.87 -18.13 6.97
N ASN A 332 -18.50 -17.15 7.61
CA ASN A 332 -19.36 -16.18 6.92
C ASN A 332 -18.56 -15.26 5.99
N ALA A 333 -17.35 -14.83 6.38
CA ALA A 333 -16.46 -14.06 5.52
C ALA A 333 -16.01 -14.88 4.30
N LYS A 334 -15.67 -16.15 4.52
CA LYS A 334 -15.33 -17.10 3.46
C LYS A 334 -16.48 -17.32 2.50
N LYS A 335 -17.68 -17.56 3.00
CA LYS A 335 -18.89 -17.69 2.17
C LYS A 335 -19.09 -16.46 1.29
N ALA A 336 -18.98 -15.26 1.85
CA ALA A 336 -19.12 -14.02 1.09
C ALA A 336 -18.06 -13.86 -0.02
N LEU A 337 -16.83 -14.31 0.21
CA LEU A 337 -15.79 -14.35 -0.82
C LEU A 337 -16.12 -15.37 -1.91
N ILE A 338 -16.43 -16.61 -1.55
CA ILE A 338 -16.69 -17.69 -2.52
C ILE A 338 -17.96 -17.41 -3.34
N ASP A 339 -18.99 -16.80 -2.75
CA ASP A 339 -20.17 -16.34 -3.48
C ASP A 339 -19.80 -15.30 -4.54
N GLU A 340 -18.96 -14.32 -4.21
CA GLU A 340 -18.48 -13.32 -5.16
C GLU A 340 -17.60 -13.95 -6.26
N VAL A 341 -16.74 -14.91 -5.92
CA VAL A 341 -15.92 -15.63 -6.88
C VAL A 341 -16.78 -16.41 -7.85
N ASN A 342 -17.73 -17.21 -7.35
CA ASN A 342 -18.62 -18.01 -8.17
C ASN A 342 -19.54 -17.13 -9.03
N LYS A 343 -20.01 -15.99 -8.50
CA LYS A 343 -20.75 -14.99 -9.26
C LYS A 343 -19.95 -14.41 -10.43
N ARG A 344 -18.65 -14.18 -10.25
CA ARG A 344 -17.78 -13.59 -11.30
C ARG A 344 -17.28 -14.61 -12.32
N THR A 345 -17.04 -15.85 -11.90
CA THR A 345 -16.24 -16.81 -12.67
C THR A 345 -16.96 -18.12 -12.98
N ASP A 346 -18.09 -18.42 -12.34
CA ASP A 346 -18.80 -19.70 -12.44
C ASP A 346 -17.92 -20.93 -12.13
N ALA A 347 -16.85 -20.73 -11.34
CA ALA A 347 -15.85 -21.78 -11.08
C ALA A 347 -16.39 -22.96 -10.25
N GLY A 348 -17.50 -22.78 -9.53
CA GLY A 348 -18.07 -23.76 -8.63
C GLY A 348 -17.13 -24.10 -7.47
N MET A 349 -16.47 -23.08 -6.91
CA MET A 349 -15.66 -23.21 -5.70
C MET A 349 -16.54 -23.52 -4.48
N ASP A 350 -15.98 -24.29 -3.56
CA ASP A 350 -16.69 -24.87 -2.41
C ASP A 350 -16.30 -24.17 -1.11
N TYR A 351 -17.23 -24.09 -0.15
CA TYR A 351 -17.01 -23.40 1.12
C TYR A 351 -16.15 -24.21 2.11
N GLU A 352 -16.21 -25.55 2.06
CA GLU A 352 -15.47 -26.42 2.98
C GLU A 352 -14.00 -26.61 2.56
N THR A 353 -13.71 -26.37 1.27
CA THR A 353 -12.38 -26.55 0.68
C THR A 353 -11.37 -25.50 1.18
N LEU A 354 -10.15 -25.93 1.56
CA LEU A 354 -9.08 -25.03 2.00
C LEU A 354 -8.76 -24.03 0.88
N THR A 355 -8.97 -22.76 1.15
CA THR A 355 -8.84 -21.67 0.19
C THR A 355 -7.57 -20.88 0.44
N ILE A 356 -6.66 -20.88 -0.54
CA ILE A 356 -5.39 -20.15 -0.49
C ILE A 356 -5.50 -18.91 -1.38
N GLY A 357 -5.25 -17.74 -0.79
CA GLY A 357 -5.33 -16.44 -1.47
C GLY A 357 -3.97 -15.87 -1.82
N PHE A 358 -3.85 -15.29 -3.01
CA PHE A 358 -2.72 -14.44 -3.41
C PHE A 358 -3.26 -13.21 -4.15
N ALA A 359 -3.09 -12.01 -3.59
CA ALA A 359 -3.42 -10.78 -4.32
C ALA A 359 -2.43 -9.65 -4.14
N ARG A 360 -1.66 -9.34 -5.20
CA ARG A 360 -0.61 -8.30 -5.22
C ARG A 360 -0.44 -7.73 -6.62
N ARG A 361 0.39 -6.68 -6.77
CA ARG A 361 0.86 -6.24 -8.08
C ARG A 361 1.58 -7.41 -8.76
N MET A 362 1.28 -7.65 -10.04
CA MET A 362 1.91 -8.72 -10.82
C MET A 362 3.25 -8.22 -11.34
N THR A 363 4.32 -8.52 -10.61
CA THR A 363 5.71 -8.17 -10.91
C THR A 363 6.62 -9.34 -10.54
N GLU A 364 7.76 -9.51 -11.20
CA GLU A 364 8.63 -10.68 -11.07
C GLU A 364 9.02 -11.02 -9.62
N TYR A 365 9.42 -10.02 -8.84
CA TYR A 365 9.87 -10.25 -7.47
C TYR A 365 8.77 -10.72 -6.51
N LYS A 366 7.48 -10.59 -6.85
CA LYS A 366 6.38 -11.08 -5.99
C LYS A 366 6.12 -12.58 -6.15
N ARG A 367 6.62 -13.18 -7.22
CA ARG A 367 6.58 -14.63 -7.53
C ARG A 367 5.21 -15.28 -7.31
N ALA A 368 4.16 -14.71 -7.93
CA ALA A 368 2.79 -15.25 -7.87
C ALA A 368 2.72 -16.72 -8.34
N THR A 369 3.57 -17.10 -9.31
CA THR A 369 3.63 -18.45 -9.89
C THR A 369 4.42 -19.46 -9.05
N LEU A 370 4.94 -19.08 -7.86
CA LEU A 370 5.76 -19.97 -7.03
C LEU A 370 5.04 -21.27 -6.65
N ILE A 371 3.79 -21.16 -6.23
CA ILE A 371 2.93 -22.31 -5.87
C ILE A 371 2.51 -23.15 -7.08
N LEU A 372 2.72 -22.63 -8.29
CA LEU A 372 2.37 -23.28 -9.55
C LEU A 372 3.61 -23.86 -10.26
N SER A 373 4.81 -23.71 -9.68
CA SER A 373 6.05 -24.09 -10.38
C SER A 373 6.31 -25.60 -10.42
N ASP A 374 5.63 -26.39 -9.57
CA ASP A 374 5.69 -27.85 -9.57
C ASP A 374 4.27 -28.42 -9.43
N LEU A 375 3.66 -28.70 -10.59
CA LEU A 375 2.28 -29.16 -10.66
C LEU A 375 2.08 -30.56 -10.05
N GLU A 376 3.10 -31.43 -10.06
CA GLU A 376 2.94 -32.77 -9.48
C GLU A 376 2.96 -32.71 -7.94
N ARG A 377 3.81 -31.86 -7.36
CA ARG A 377 3.77 -31.59 -5.92
C ARG A 377 2.45 -30.91 -5.53
N LEU A 378 1.95 -29.97 -6.32
CA LEU A 378 0.65 -29.33 -6.09
C LEU A 378 -0.50 -30.36 -6.15
N ARG A 379 -0.50 -31.28 -7.12
CA ARG A 379 -1.44 -32.41 -7.18
C ARG A 379 -1.34 -33.29 -5.95
N LYS A 380 -0.13 -33.60 -5.48
CA LYS A 380 0.09 -34.36 -4.23
C LYS A 380 -0.53 -33.66 -3.03
N VAL A 381 -0.35 -32.35 -2.89
CA VAL A 381 -1.01 -31.55 -1.85
C VAL A 381 -2.53 -31.68 -1.95
N ASN A 382 -3.11 -31.50 -3.15
CA ASN A 382 -4.55 -31.60 -3.35
C ASN A 382 -5.12 -33.02 -3.08
N ARG A 383 -4.34 -34.07 -3.36
CA ARG A 383 -4.73 -35.47 -3.04
C ARG A 383 -4.72 -35.73 -1.53
N ARG A 384 -3.92 -35.00 -0.74
CA ARG A 384 -3.91 -35.12 0.73
C ARG A 384 -5.17 -34.54 1.36
N GLY A 385 -5.69 -33.46 0.77
CA GLY A 385 -6.94 -32.78 1.10
C GLY A 385 -7.17 -31.70 0.04
N ARG A 386 -8.42 -31.51 -0.38
CA ARG A 386 -8.73 -30.62 -1.51
C ARG A 386 -8.25 -29.20 -1.21
N ILE A 387 -7.70 -28.53 -2.22
CA ILE A 387 -7.35 -27.12 -2.11
C ILE A 387 -7.98 -26.33 -3.26
N GLN A 388 -8.19 -25.04 -3.06
CA GLN A 388 -8.57 -24.12 -4.12
C GLN A 388 -7.75 -22.82 -4.01
N LEU A 389 -7.40 -22.24 -5.15
CA LEU A 389 -6.50 -21.09 -5.24
C LEU A 389 -7.23 -19.89 -5.85
N ILE A 390 -7.12 -18.73 -5.20
CA ILE A 390 -7.67 -17.46 -5.68
C ILE A 390 -6.52 -16.47 -5.89
N PHE A 391 -6.28 -16.12 -7.16
CA PHE A 391 -5.34 -15.08 -7.55
C PHE A 391 -6.07 -13.78 -7.87
N ALA A 392 -5.44 -12.64 -7.59
CA ALA A 392 -5.88 -11.35 -8.11
C ALA A 392 -4.68 -10.39 -8.21
N GLY A 393 -4.76 -9.42 -9.11
CA GLY A 393 -3.69 -8.44 -9.26
C GLY A 393 -3.64 -7.80 -10.61
N LYS A 394 -2.97 -6.64 -10.68
CA LYS A 394 -2.76 -5.87 -11.91
C LYS A 394 -1.26 -5.85 -12.24
N ALA A 395 -0.91 -6.04 -13.50
CA ALA A 395 0.44 -5.76 -14.02
C ALA A 395 0.52 -4.29 -14.45
N HIS A 396 1.66 -3.64 -14.29
CA HIS A 396 1.81 -2.27 -14.82
C HIS A 396 1.65 -2.28 -16.36
N PRO A 397 1.08 -1.23 -17.00
CA PRO A 397 0.80 -1.27 -18.45
C PRO A 397 2.05 -1.52 -19.32
N HIS A 398 3.21 -1.09 -18.83
CA HIS A 398 4.52 -1.28 -19.48
C HIS A 398 5.34 -2.47 -18.92
N ASP A 399 4.78 -3.26 -17.99
CA ASP A 399 5.46 -4.42 -17.40
C ASP A 399 5.01 -5.72 -18.10
N GLU A 400 5.66 -6.01 -19.22
CA GLU A 400 5.37 -7.21 -20.01
C GLU A 400 5.68 -8.51 -19.26
N ALA A 401 6.68 -8.52 -18.38
CA ALA A 401 6.97 -9.66 -17.51
C ALA A 401 5.81 -9.92 -16.54
N GLY A 402 5.29 -8.85 -15.91
CA GLY A 402 4.09 -8.88 -15.09
C GLY A 402 2.86 -9.41 -15.82
N LYS A 403 2.62 -8.97 -17.07
CA LYS A 403 1.53 -9.49 -17.91
C LYS A 403 1.74 -10.95 -18.29
N GLN A 404 2.98 -11.37 -18.53
CA GLN A 404 3.31 -12.77 -18.82
C GLN A 404 3.00 -13.68 -17.62
N LEU A 405 3.25 -13.23 -16.38
CA LEU A 405 2.88 -13.98 -15.18
C LEU A 405 1.37 -14.26 -15.10
N ILE A 406 0.52 -13.29 -15.49
CA ILE A 406 -0.94 -13.49 -15.53
C ILE A 406 -1.27 -14.59 -16.55
N ARG A 407 -0.72 -14.50 -17.78
CA ARG A 407 -0.93 -15.52 -18.82
C ARG A 407 -0.48 -16.92 -18.36
N ASP A 408 0.62 -17.02 -17.62
CA ASP A 408 1.12 -18.30 -17.12
C ASP A 408 0.21 -18.90 -16.03
N ILE A 409 -0.41 -18.06 -15.19
CA ILE A 409 -1.45 -18.50 -14.25
C ILE A 409 -2.66 -19.05 -15.03
N PHE A 410 -3.12 -18.35 -16.08
CA PHE A 410 -4.24 -18.82 -16.92
C PHE A 410 -3.95 -20.14 -17.64
N LYS A 411 -2.72 -20.34 -18.15
CA LYS A 411 -2.30 -21.65 -18.68
C LYS A 411 -2.40 -22.76 -17.62
N THR A 412 -2.02 -22.44 -16.38
CA THR A 412 -2.10 -23.40 -15.27
C THR A 412 -3.54 -23.70 -14.88
N ILE A 413 -4.42 -22.68 -14.88
CA ILE A 413 -5.87 -22.83 -14.67
C ILE A 413 -6.43 -23.86 -15.67
N GLU A 414 -6.13 -23.70 -16.96
CA GLU A 414 -6.61 -24.65 -17.98
C GLU A 414 -6.01 -26.04 -17.79
N THR A 415 -4.72 -26.13 -17.46
CA THR A 415 -4.03 -27.41 -17.24
C THR A 415 -4.63 -28.20 -16.07
N LEU A 416 -5.06 -27.54 -15.01
CA LEU A 416 -5.57 -28.16 -13.78
C LEU A 416 -7.08 -28.09 -13.62
N ARG A 417 -7.84 -27.63 -14.63
CA ARG A 417 -9.28 -27.33 -14.57
C ARG A 417 -10.17 -28.42 -13.96
N ASN A 418 -9.79 -29.69 -14.15
CA ASN A 418 -10.55 -30.86 -13.67
C ASN A 418 -9.99 -31.46 -12.38
N GLU A 419 -8.89 -30.91 -11.86
CA GLU A 419 -8.15 -31.46 -10.71
C GLU A 419 -8.18 -30.51 -9.51
N ILE A 420 -7.93 -29.21 -9.74
CA ILE A 420 -7.81 -28.17 -8.71
C ILE A 420 -8.55 -26.93 -9.18
N LYS A 421 -9.41 -26.38 -8.32
CA LYS A 421 -10.12 -25.12 -8.62
C LYS A 421 -9.15 -23.96 -8.44
N ILE A 422 -8.82 -23.29 -9.54
CA ILE A 422 -7.94 -22.12 -9.57
C ILE A 422 -8.67 -21.01 -10.32
N VAL A 423 -8.75 -19.81 -9.75
CA VAL A 423 -9.32 -18.63 -10.41
C VAL A 423 -8.37 -17.45 -10.36
N PHE A 424 -8.50 -16.58 -11.36
CA PHE A 424 -7.90 -15.25 -11.35
C PHE A 424 -9.02 -14.21 -11.39
N LEU A 425 -9.09 -13.33 -10.40
CA LEU A 425 -10.11 -12.30 -10.30
C LEU A 425 -9.64 -11.01 -10.97
N GLU A 426 -10.37 -10.61 -12.00
CA GLU A 426 -10.16 -9.38 -12.76
C GLU A 426 -10.40 -8.12 -11.91
N ASN A 427 -9.60 -7.09 -12.20
CA ASN A 427 -9.74 -5.73 -11.69
C ASN A 427 -9.71 -5.63 -10.16
N TYR A 428 -8.63 -6.15 -9.57
CA TYR A 428 -8.39 -6.08 -8.13
C TYR A 428 -8.40 -4.64 -7.59
N ASP A 429 -9.30 -4.39 -6.65
CA ASP A 429 -9.59 -3.09 -6.03
C ASP A 429 -9.75 -3.22 -4.49
N MET A 430 -10.16 -2.16 -3.79
CA MET A 430 -10.28 -2.21 -2.32
C MET A 430 -11.40 -3.15 -1.85
N ASP A 431 -12.54 -3.19 -2.54
CA ASP A 431 -13.66 -4.05 -2.17
C ASP A 431 -13.34 -5.53 -2.35
N LEU A 432 -12.68 -5.88 -3.45
CA LEU A 432 -12.22 -7.24 -3.67
C LEU A 432 -11.09 -7.61 -2.70
N ALA A 433 -10.16 -6.68 -2.43
CA ALA A 433 -9.14 -6.85 -1.40
C ALA A 433 -9.76 -7.18 -0.04
N ALA A 434 -10.78 -6.44 0.39
CA ALA A 434 -11.45 -6.65 1.68
C ALA A 434 -12.11 -8.04 1.78
N LYS A 435 -12.75 -8.52 0.69
CA LYS A 435 -13.30 -9.88 0.65
C LYS A 435 -12.21 -10.95 0.67
N MET A 436 -11.14 -10.77 -0.11
CA MET A 436 -10.07 -11.76 -0.20
C MET A 436 -9.30 -11.91 1.11
N VAL A 437 -8.86 -10.80 1.71
CA VAL A 437 -8.09 -10.86 2.98
C VAL A 437 -8.93 -11.34 4.16
N SER A 438 -10.27 -11.32 4.05
CA SER A 438 -11.14 -11.82 5.12
C SER A 438 -11.70 -13.23 4.88
N GLY A 439 -11.80 -13.67 3.63
CA GLY A 439 -12.50 -14.90 3.29
C GLY A 439 -11.63 -16.10 2.89
N VAL A 440 -10.35 -15.91 2.63
CA VAL A 440 -9.43 -17.06 2.40
C VAL A 440 -8.98 -17.64 3.73
N ASP A 441 -8.60 -18.92 3.77
CA ASP A 441 -8.11 -19.55 5.00
C ASP A 441 -6.62 -19.32 5.21
N LEU A 442 -5.87 -19.26 4.10
CA LEU A 442 -4.42 -19.08 4.09
C LEU A 442 -4.03 -17.95 3.14
N TRP A 443 -3.35 -16.93 3.66
CA TRP A 443 -2.84 -15.80 2.88
C TRP A 443 -1.38 -16.05 2.47
N LEU A 444 -1.15 -16.24 1.17
CA LEU A 444 0.16 -16.59 0.61
C LEU A 444 0.93 -15.34 0.17
N ASN A 445 2.19 -15.21 0.60
CA ASN A 445 3.12 -14.20 0.07
C ASN A 445 4.49 -14.80 -0.22
N THR A 446 4.98 -14.64 -1.45
CA THR A 446 6.19 -15.30 -1.92
C THR A 446 7.24 -14.32 -2.49
N PRO A 447 7.49 -13.14 -1.87
CA PRO A 447 8.44 -12.19 -2.44
C PRO A 447 9.88 -12.73 -2.45
N THR A 448 10.67 -12.33 -3.44
CA THR A 448 12.13 -12.50 -3.45
C THR A 448 12.75 -11.62 -2.38
N ARG A 449 13.60 -12.18 -1.53
CA ARG A 449 14.35 -11.41 -0.52
C ARG A 449 15.48 -10.61 -1.18
N PRO A 450 15.83 -9.40 -0.71
CA PRO A 450 15.17 -8.58 0.33
C PRO A 450 14.22 -7.52 -0.29
N TYR A 451 13.49 -7.86 -1.36
CA TYR A 451 12.75 -6.88 -2.16
C TYR A 451 11.37 -6.53 -1.60
N GLU A 452 10.99 -7.06 -0.44
CA GLU A 452 9.80 -6.63 0.29
C GLU A 452 10.15 -5.68 1.44
N ALA A 453 9.82 -4.39 1.30
CA ALA A 453 9.99 -3.43 2.39
C ALA A 453 9.08 -3.71 3.59
N SER A 454 7.82 -4.07 3.33
CA SER A 454 6.81 -4.32 4.36
C SER A 454 5.82 -5.39 3.86
N GLY A 455 4.60 -5.01 3.48
CA GLY A 455 3.55 -5.91 2.97
C GLY A 455 2.29 -5.87 3.82
N THR A 456 1.41 -4.89 3.59
CA THR A 456 0.24 -4.67 4.46
C THR A 456 -0.89 -5.69 4.28
N SER A 457 -0.94 -6.44 3.17
CA SER A 457 -2.04 -7.38 2.90
C SER A 457 -2.15 -8.50 3.93
N GLY A 458 -1.03 -9.06 4.38
CA GLY A 458 -1.03 -10.08 5.43
C GLY A 458 -1.45 -9.56 6.80
N MET A 459 -1.17 -8.28 7.09
CA MET A 459 -1.67 -7.59 8.30
C MET A 459 -3.19 -7.46 8.27
N LYS A 460 -3.78 -7.16 7.10
CA LYS A 460 -5.25 -7.13 6.93
C LYS A 460 -5.86 -8.51 7.12
N ALA A 461 -5.18 -9.54 6.60
CA ALA A 461 -5.64 -10.91 6.73
C ALA A 461 -5.74 -11.32 8.20
N ALA A 462 -4.73 -10.96 8.99
CA ALA A 462 -4.69 -11.25 10.42
C ALA A 462 -5.87 -10.65 11.22
N HIS A 463 -6.40 -9.48 10.82
CA HIS A 463 -7.57 -8.86 11.48
C HIS A 463 -8.85 -9.69 11.31
N ASN A 464 -8.86 -10.64 10.38
CA ASN A 464 -9.98 -11.51 10.07
C ASN A 464 -9.69 -12.98 10.41
N GLY A 465 -8.68 -13.24 11.25
CA GLY A 465 -8.34 -14.62 11.62
C GLY A 465 -7.66 -15.42 10.52
N VAL A 466 -7.35 -14.83 9.37
CA VAL A 466 -6.68 -15.52 8.27
C VAL A 466 -5.20 -15.74 8.62
N VAL A 467 -4.72 -16.96 8.37
CA VAL A 467 -3.35 -17.36 8.72
C VAL A 467 -2.39 -17.02 7.58
N ASN A 468 -1.19 -16.54 7.92
CA ASN A 468 -0.19 -16.15 6.92
C ASN A 468 0.77 -17.31 6.61
N PHE A 469 1.09 -17.50 5.32
CA PHE A 469 2.14 -18.39 4.85
C PHE A 469 3.06 -17.62 3.91
N SER A 470 4.23 -17.24 4.39
CA SER A 470 5.04 -16.23 3.73
C SER A 470 6.53 -16.46 3.85
N ILE A 471 7.26 -16.01 2.84
CA ILE A 471 8.73 -15.87 2.91
C ILE A 471 9.09 -14.82 3.97
N LEU A 472 10.16 -15.06 4.74
CA LEU A 472 10.65 -14.15 5.78
C LEU A 472 11.34 -12.92 5.18
N ASP A 473 10.51 -11.94 4.81
CA ASP A 473 10.95 -10.62 4.39
C ASP A 473 9.97 -9.54 4.88
N GLY A 474 10.40 -8.27 4.81
CA GLY A 474 9.57 -7.13 5.16
C GLY A 474 8.92 -7.24 6.54
N TRP A 475 7.59 -7.15 6.58
CA TRP A 475 6.83 -7.15 7.83
C TRP A 475 6.77 -8.52 8.50
N TRP A 476 6.87 -9.59 7.72
CA TRP A 476 6.64 -10.94 8.21
C TRP A 476 7.72 -11.35 9.21
N ILE A 477 8.94 -10.83 9.07
CA ILE A 477 10.01 -10.98 10.06
C ILE A 477 9.59 -10.50 11.46
N GLU A 478 8.75 -9.47 11.55
CA GLU A 478 8.29 -8.93 12.84
C GLU A 478 7.04 -9.67 13.38
N GLY A 479 6.26 -10.33 12.52
CA GLY A 479 4.98 -10.96 12.88
C GLY A 479 5.01 -12.49 12.92
N TRP A 480 6.07 -13.11 12.42
CA TRP A 480 6.20 -14.55 12.31
C TRP A 480 6.69 -15.20 13.61
N ILE A 481 5.95 -16.22 14.03
CA ILE A 481 6.37 -17.24 14.99
C ILE A 481 5.92 -18.57 14.40
N GLU A 482 6.88 -19.44 14.04
CA GLU A 482 6.62 -20.68 13.30
C GLU A 482 5.57 -21.56 13.98
N GLY A 483 4.52 -21.90 13.25
CA GLY A 483 3.42 -22.74 13.73
C GLY A 483 2.55 -22.10 14.81
N VAL A 484 2.79 -20.84 15.17
CA VAL A 484 2.01 -20.10 16.17
C VAL A 484 1.19 -18.99 15.52
N THR A 485 1.81 -18.12 14.71
CA THR A 485 1.10 -17.04 13.97
C THR A 485 0.95 -17.35 12.48
N GLY A 486 1.63 -18.38 12.00
CA GLY A 486 1.68 -18.79 10.61
C GLY A 486 2.97 -19.54 10.32
N TRP A 487 3.34 -19.61 9.04
CA TRP A 487 4.52 -20.36 8.61
C TRP A 487 5.44 -19.54 7.71
N SER A 488 6.74 -19.78 7.84
CA SER A 488 7.75 -19.27 6.92
C SER A 488 7.87 -20.13 5.67
N ILE A 489 8.44 -19.57 4.60
CA ILE A 489 8.87 -20.32 3.41
C ILE A 489 10.35 -20.06 3.16
N GLY A 490 11.11 -21.14 3.00
CA GLY A 490 12.53 -21.11 2.63
C GLY A 490 13.45 -20.89 3.82
N PRO A 491 14.73 -20.55 3.56
CA PRO A 491 15.77 -20.53 4.57
C PRO A 491 15.50 -19.52 5.70
N GLN A 492 16.05 -19.75 6.88
CA GLN A 492 16.04 -18.77 7.98
C GLN A 492 16.87 -17.53 7.63
N LEU A 493 16.78 -16.48 8.43
CA LEU A 493 17.40 -15.18 8.13
C LEU A 493 18.93 -15.23 8.20
N GLU A 494 19.49 -16.14 8.99
CA GLU A 494 20.92 -16.33 9.23
C GLU A 494 21.57 -17.30 8.24
N GLU A 495 20.76 -17.98 7.42
CA GLU A 495 21.25 -18.95 6.44
C GLU A 495 21.75 -18.26 5.17
N HIS A 496 23.04 -18.44 4.88
CA HIS A 496 23.69 -17.92 3.68
C HIS A 496 23.76 -19.01 2.60
N LEU A 497 22.67 -19.14 1.85
CA LEU A 497 22.58 -20.07 0.72
C LEU A 497 22.85 -19.35 -0.59
N SER A 498 23.32 -20.08 -1.60
CA SER A 498 23.29 -19.59 -2.98
C SER A 498 21.84 -19.38 -3.42
N VAL A 499 21.63 -18.60 -4.49
CA VAL A 499 20.28 -18.33 -5.03
C VAL A 499 19.56 -19.63 -5.41
N GLU A 500 20.28 -20.60 -5.96
CA GLU A 500 19.71 -21.89 -6.37
C GLU A 500 19.33 -22.76 -5.15
N GLU A 501 20.20 -22.86 -4.15
CA GLU A 501 19.90 -23.60 -2.92
C GLU A 501 18.73 -22.98 -2.15
N ALA A 502 18.70 -21.65 -2.04
CA ALA A 502 17.58 -20.93 -1.44
C ALA A 502 16.28 -21.21 -2.20
N ARG A 503 16.32 -21.24 -3.52
CA ARG A 503 15.15 -21.52 -4.37
C ARG A 503 14.63 -22.95 -4.16
N LEU A 504 15.51 -23.94 -4.05
CA LEU A 504 15.16 -25.32 -3.78
C LEU A 504 14.54 -25.46 -2.37
N SER A 505 15.18 -24.86 -1.36
CA SER A 505 14.69 -24.81 0.01
C SER A 505 13.29 -24.17 0.09
N GLU A 506 13.05 -23.06 -0.62
CA GLU A 506 11.74 -22.42 -0.69
C GLU A 506 10.66 -23.35 -1.28
N LEU A 507 10.96 -24.10 -2.36
CA LEU A 507 10.01 -25.05 -2.94
C LEU A 507 9.74 -26.21 -1.99
N ASP A 508 10.79 -26.72 -1.35
CA ASP A 508 10.67 -27.81 -0.41
C ASP A 508 9.81 -27.43 0.78
N ASP A 509 10.08 -26.28 1.40
CA ASP A 509 9.25 -25.76 2.48
C ASP A 509 7.82 -25.50 2.02
N LEU A 510 7.62 -24.87 0.86
CA LEU A 510 6.30 -24.52 0.35
C LEU A 510 5.40 -25.76 0.26
N TYR A 511 5.83 -26.78 -0.48
CA TYR A 511 5.00 -27.96 -0.69
C TYR A 511 5.01 -28.92 0.50
N ASN A 512 6.11 -29.06 1.24
CA ASN A 512 6.16 -29.96 2.39
C ASN A 512 5.31 -29.43 3.54
N LYS A 513 5.35 -28.13 3.84
CA LYS A 513 4.48 -27.53 4.86
C LYS A 513 3.02 -27.64 4.46
N LEU A 514 2.67 -27.39 3.18
CA LEU A 514 1.31 -27.63 2.69
C LEU A 514 0.87 -29.09 2.90
N TYR A 515 1.70 -30.06 2.46
CA TYR A 515 1.36 -31.48 2.48
C TYR A 515 1.33 -32.10 3.89
N TYR A 516 2.36 -31.86 4.70
CA TYR A 516 2.53 -32.54 6.00
C TYR A 516 1.90 -31.77 7.17
N ILE A 517 1.74 -30.44 7.07
CA ILE A 517 1.35 -29.60 8.20
C ILE A 517 0.00 -28.95 7.96
N ILE A 518 -0.09 -28.06 6.97
CA ILE A 518 -1.19 -27.10 6.79
C ILE A 518 -2.48 -27.81 6.37
N VAL A 519 -2.44 -28.60 5.28
CA VAL A 519 -3.64 -29.32 4.80
C VAL A 519 -4.17 -30.29 5.86
N PRO A 520 -3.35 -31.16 6.48
CA PRO A 520 -3.80 -32.01 7.57
C PRO A 520 -4.34 -31.23 8.77
N MET A 521 -3.75 -30.08 9.11
CA MET A 521 -4.21 -29.28 10.25
C MET A 521 -5.61 -28.71 10.02
N TYR A 522 -5.83 -28.12 8.85
CA TYR A 522 -7.12 -27.53 8.49
C TYR A 522 -8.25 -28.57 8.50
N TYR A 523 -8.02 -29.77 7.94
CA TYR A 523 -9.06 -30.79 7.83
C TYR A 523 -9.21 -31.68 9.08
N ASP A 524 -8.09 -32.12 9.65
CA ASP A 524 -8.09 -33.18 10.65
C ASP A 524 -7.92 -32.66 12.09
N ARG A 525 -7.46 -31.40 12.29
CA ARG A 525 -7.02 -30.87 13.60
C ARG A 525 -7.56 -29.47 13.90
N LYS A 526 -8.88 -29.35 13.96
CA LYS A 526 -9.61 -28.07 14.14
C LYS A 526 -9.14 -27.25 15.35
N ASP A 527 -8.90 -27.88 16.50
CA ASP A 527 -8.46 -27.17 17.70
C ASP A 527 -7.08 -26.49 17.53
N GLU A 528 -6.18 -27.11 16.76
CA GLU A 528 -4.90 -26.48 16.40
C GLU A 528 -5.10 -25.33 15.42
N TRP A 529 -6.02 -25.49 14.46
CA TRP A 529 -6.36 -24.42 13.52
C TRP A 529 -7.01 -23.22 14.22
N PHE A 530 -7.90 -23.43 15.18
CA PHE A 530 -8.52 -22.35 15.97
C PHE A 530 -7.49 -21.59 16.80
N LYS A 531 -6.47 -22.27 17.35
CA LYS A 531 -5.35 -21.60 18.01
C LYS A 531 -4.59 -20.69 17.05
N LEU A 532 -4.35 -21.12 15.80
CA LEU A 532 -3.72 -20.27 14.80
C LEU A 532 -4.55 -19.03 14.45
N ILE A 533 -5.86 -19.20 14.28
CA ILE A 533 -6.79 -18.08 14.03
C ILE A 533 -6.72 -17.07 15.19
N ASN A 534 -6.84 -17.56 16.43
CA ASN A 534 -6.72 -16.75 17.63
C ASN A 534 -5.38 -16.02 17.69
N ASN A 535 -4.26 -16.70 17.45
CA ASN A 535 -2.94 -16.09 17.47
C ASN A 535 -2.74 -15.07 16.34
N SER A 536 -3.32 -15.33 15.15
CA SER A 536 -3.30 -14.36 14.05
C SER A 536 -3.94 -13.03 14.49
N ILE A 537 -5.07 -13.08 15.17
CA ILE A 537 -5.71 -11.85 15.68
C ILE A 537 -4.93 -11.29 16.88
N GLY A 538 -4.71 -12.10 17.92
CA GLY A 538 -4.21 -11.67 19.21
C GLY A 538 -2.73 -11.27 19.24
N MET A 539 -1.92 -11.79 18.31
CA MET A 539 -0.49 -11.49 18.23
C MET A 539 -0.15 -10.61 17.03
N VAL A 540 -0.85 -10.79 15.90
CA VAL A 540 -0.55 -10.07 14.66
C VAL A 540 -1.46 -8.86 14.49
N ALA A 541 -2.78 -9.03 14.42
CA ALA A 541 -3.70 -7.89 14.24
C ALA A 541 -3.57 -6.84 15.34
N TYR A 542 -3.43 -7.29 16.60
CA TYR A 542 -3.11 -6.49 17.76
C TYR A 542 -1.96 -5.49 17.51
N TYR A 543 -0.84 -5.95 16.95
CA TYR A 543 0.38 -5.13 16.83
C TYR A 543 0.44 -4.34 15.52
N PHE A 544 -0.01 -4.93 14.41
CA PHE A 544 0.09 -4.35 13.06
C PHE A 544 -1.12 -3.48 12.70
N ASN A 545 -1.46 -2.55 13.59
CA ASN A 545 -2.51 -1.57 13.37
C ASN A 545 -1.93 -0.16 13.13
N SER A 546 -2.62 0.63 12.31
CA SER A 546 -2.16 1.97 11.94
C SER A 546 -2.35 3.02 13.05
N HIS A 547 -3.16 2.75 14.09
CA HIS A 547 -3.25 3.63 15.27
C HIS A 547 -1.90 3.66 16.02
N ARG A 548 -1.32 2.48 16.26
CA ARG A 548 0.02 2.32 16.83
C ARG A 548 1.10 2.95 15.94
N MET A 549 1.01 2.76 14.62
CA MET A 549 1.91 3.41 13.65
C MET A 549 1.84 4.94 13.77
N MET A 550 0.64 5.51 13.80
CA MET A 550 0.45 6.95 13.90
C MET A 550 0.86 7.52 15.25
N ARG A 551 0.62 6.81 16.36
CA ARG A 551 1.15 7.18 17.68
C ARG A 551 2.67 7.30 17.65
N ARG A 552 3.38 6.39 16.95
CA ARG A 552 4.84 6.48 16.78
C ARG A 552 5.28 7.67 15.94
N TYR A 553 4.59 7.98 14.84
CA TYR A 553 4.86 9.19 14.06
C TYR A 553 4.69 10.45 14.91
N VAL A 554 3.62 10.52 15.71
CA VAL A 554 3.40 11.65 16.62
C VAL A 554 4.57 11.81 17.59
N THR A 555 4.97 10.74 18.28
CA THR A 555 5.99 10.84 19.34
C THR A 555 7.42 10.98 18.83
N HIS A 556 7.75 10.45 17.64
CA HIS A 556 9.14 10.44 17.15
C HIS A 556 9.42 11.44 16.03
N ALA A 557 8.40 11.87 15.27
CA ALA A 557 8.60 12.67 14.06
C ALA A 557 7.87 14.02 14.08
N TYR A 558 6.65 14.10 14.63
CA TYR A 558 5.82 15.31 14.54
C TYR A 558 6.00 16.31 15.69
N LEU A 559 6.28 15.81 16.90
CA LEU A 559 6.58 16.63 18.07
C LEU A 559 8.01 17.15 17.98
#